data_AF-A0A520K3W6-F1
#
_entry.id   AF-A0A520K3W6-F1
#
_cell.length_a   1.000
_cell.length_b   1.000
_cell.length_c   1.000
_cell.angle_alpha   90.00
_cell.angle_beta   90.00
_cell.angle_gamma   90.00
#
_symmetry.space_group_name_H-M   'P 1'
#
loop_
_entity.id
_entity.type
_entity.pdbx_description
1 polymer ?
#
loop_
_entity_poly.entity_id
_entity_poly.type
_entity_poly.pdbx_seq_one_letter_code
_entity_poly.pdbx_strand_id
1 'polypeptide(L)'
;HGALCFSSSGQCLFSSFLGGRSGNRGLCAQPCRKRYNNRYLLSTRDLCLAPKIPELITAGISALKIEGRLRSPRYTALATRVYRLAVDSYYAGQFRLPENELKELALEFNREFTTGYLFNETEIRAPESPANRGLFLGVMSADTTLTLHEPLAVGDGIGIWTKHGIEGAVIKELEKDGDSVSSAHAGERIKLFIHADEGDRIYKTSSRKKTRYAPFPPGPKIEPPLRVKPRVAIPKNESIESEGMEILAKVYSCKDAEGALKAGATTVFYSVFAADFHESHASPYIPRMLSDSDAADALAKVHEDGSDTVLLGDFGLISHLAKPGSRTVYLEYSANIFNDLDMRFIRKYGAVPVVSPELNRFELSAFHNKNFAVLVHGRPVLMNTRYPLKEASLEDERGFIFPVRREFKYTQIVNSLPIGLFNEIQKLLKVGITKFFFDLTDGNAAKILAVYREILGGKPAQKSVRRYHTRGHFNRGVA
;
A
#
# COMPACT_ATOMS: atom_id res chain seq x y z
N HIS A 1 15.25 3.07 -1.23
CA HIS A 1 15.07 4.53 -1.38
C HIS A 1 13.81 4.84 -2.17
N GLY A 2 13.15 5.97 -1.91
CA GLY A 2 12.06 6.51 -2.73
C GLY A 2 10.78 6.78 -1.93
N ALA A 3 9.67 7.07 -2.63
CA ALA A 3 8.40 7.34 -1.97
C ALA A 3 7.95 6.14 -1.11
N LEU A 4 7.83 6.32 0.20
CA LEU A 4 7.43 5.25 1.12
C LEU A 4 5.94 4.93 0.90
N CYS A 5 5.57 3.66 0.72
CA CYS A 5 4.16 3.30 0.63
C CYS A 5 3.52 3.37 2.02
N PHE A 6 2.32 3.96 2.13
CA PHE A 6 1.55 3.91 3.37
C PHE A 6 0.95 2.51 3.61
N SER A 7 0.59 1.81 2.53
CA SER A 7 0.14 0.43 2.61
C SER A 7 1.31 -0.50 2.91
N SER A 8 1.20 -1.22 4.02
CA SER A 8 2.08 -2.33 4.35
C SER A 8 1.72 -3.53 3.47
N SER A 9 2.74 -4.26 3.00
CA SER A 9 2.64 -5.46 2.13
C SER A 9 2.22 -5.28 0.66
N GLY A 10 2.17 -4.06 0.13
CA GLY A 10 1.99 -3.83 -1.31
C GLY A 10 0.60 -4.13 -1.87
N GLN A 11 -0.34 -4.58 -1.04
CA GLN A 11 -1.73 -4.83 -1.41
C GLN A 11 -2.56 -3.59 -1.12
N CYS A 12 -2.89 -2.84 -2.16
CA CYS A 12 -3.64 -1.60 -2.04
C CYS A 12 -4.73 -1.56 -3.11
N LEU A 13 -5.96 -1.84 -2.69
CA LEU A 13 -7.16 -1.71 -3.52
C LEU A 13 -7.69 -0.28 -3.53
N PHE A 14 -7.13 0.62 -2.70
CA PHE A 14 -7.61 1.99 -2.60
C PHE A 14 -7.60 2.73 -3.95
N SER A 15 -6.52 2.56 -4.73
CA SER A 15 -6.37 3.25 -6.02
C SER A 15 -7.39 2.77 -7.07
N SER A 16 -7.68 1.47 -7.14
CA SER A 16 -8.66 0.92 -8.07
C SER A 16 -10.08 1.26 -7.64
N PHE A 17 -10.42 1.08 -6.37
CA PHE A 17 -11.78 1.35 -5.89
C PHE A 17 -12.16 2.82 -6.02
N LEU A 18 -11.22 3.74 -5.74
CA LEU A 18 -11.45 5.18 -5.83
C LEU A 18 -11.45 5.70 -7.28
N GLY A 19 -10.52 5.24 -8.12
CA GLY A 19 -10.23 5.87 -9.41
C GLY A 19 -10.01 4.92 -10.59
N GLY A 20 -10.26 3.62 -10.44
CA GLY A 20 -10.19 2.63 -11.52
C GLY A 20 -8.77 2.23 -11.95
N ARG A 21 -7.73 2.69 -11.26
CA ARG A 21 -6.33 2.36 -11.58
C ARG A 21 -5.74 1.44 -10.51
N SER A 22 -5.44 0.19 -10.86
CA SER A 22 -4.95 -0.78 -9.87
C SER A 22 -3.56 -0.45 -9.35
N GLY A 23 -3.42 -0.34 -8.03
CA GLY A 23 -2.10 -0.29 -7.40
C GLY A 23 -1.35 -1.62 -7.54
N ASN A 24 -2.09 -2.73 -7.48
CA ASN A 24 -1.56 -4.10 -7.58
C ASN A 24 -1.08 -4.43 -9.00
N ARG A 25 -1.65 -3.79 -10.04
CA ARG A 25 -1.21 -3.92 -11.45
C ARG A 25 -0.22 -2.80 -11.88
N GLY A 26 0.39 -2.09 -10.93
CA GLY A 26 1.44 -1.09 -11.20
C GLY A 26 0.95 0.30 -11.65
N LEU A 27 -0.36 0.55 -11.67
CA LEU A 27 -0.97 1.79 -12.16
C LEU A 27 -1.38 2.77 -11.05
N CYS A 28 -0.93 2.54 -9.81
CA CYS A 28 -1.26 3.32 -8.60
C CYS A 28 -1.30 4.84 -8.85
N ALA A 29 -2.46 5.44 -8.59
CA ALA A 29 -2.77 6.87 -8.72
C ALA A 29 -2.53 7.67 -7.42
N GLN A 30 -1.82 7.06 -6.46
CA GLN A 30 -1.40 7.70 -5.20
C GLN A 30 -2.55 8.28 -4.35
N PRO A 31 -3.64 7.52 -4.06
CA PRO A 31 -4.75 8.03 -3.25
C PRO A 31 -4.31 8.47 -1.84
N CYS A 32 -3.27 7.84 -1.29
CA CYS A 32 -2.68 8.25 -0.01
C CYS A 32 -2.09 9.68 0.01
N ARG A 33 -1.95 10.33 -1.14
CA ARG A 33 -1.49 11.73 -1.26
C ARG A 33 -2.63 12.75 -1.25
N LYS A 34 -3.88 12.29 -1.17
CA LYS A 34 -5.07 13.16 -1.08
C LYS A 34 -5.33 13.60 0.36
N ARG A 35 -6.21 14.60 0.51
CA ARG A 35 -6.71 15.04 1.81
C ARG A 35 -7.78 14.07 2.29
N TYR A 36 -7.68 13.72 3.57
CA TYR A 36 -8.68 13.00 4.35
C TYR A 36 -8.90 13.77 5.64
N ASN A 37 -10.15 14.02 6.02
CA ASN A 37 -10.49 14.88 7.17
C ASN A 37 -9.73 16.22 7.12
N ASN A 38 -9.69 16.84 5.93
CA ASN A 38 -8.97 18.08 5.62
C ASN A 38 -7.44 18.06 5.81
N ARG A 39 -6.79 16.89 5.97
CA ARG A 39 -5.33 16.77 6.18
C ARG A 39 -4.73 15.67 5.30
N TYR A 40 -3.41 15.66 5.10
CA TYR A 40 -2.74 14.60 4.32
C TYR A 40 -2.40 13.39 5.18
N LEU A 41 -3.40 12.82 5.87
CA LEU A 41 -3.22 11.82 6.94
C LEU A 41 -2.51 10.53 6.51
N LEU A 42 -2.51 10.21 5.22
CA LEU A 42 -1.88 9.01 4.65
C LEU A 42 -0.60 9.33 3.86
N SER A 43 -0.21 10.60 3.77
CA SER A 43 0.96 11.03 3.02
C SER A 43 2.21 10.73 3.84
N THR A 44 3.07 9.86 3.33
CA THR A 44 4.35 9.51 3.93
C THR A 44 5.50 10.44 3.53
N ARG A 45 6.53 10.51 4.35
CA ARG A 45 7.86 11.01 3.98
C ARG A 45 8.53 10.06 2.97
N ASP A 46 9.61 10.49 2.34
CA ASP A 46 10.35 9.64 1.40
C ASP A 46 11.41 8.79 2.15
N LEU A 47 11.50 7.49 1.84
CA LEU A 47 12.42 6.57 2.50
C LEU A 47 13.87 6.86 2.05
N CYS A 48 14.74 7.21 2.99
CA CYS A 48 16.17 7.33 2.78
C CYS A 48 16.98 6.57 3.85
N LEU A 49 17.65 5.51 3.41
CA LEU A 49 18.50 4.65 4.23
C LEU A 49 20.00 4.84 3.92
N ALA A 50 20.38 5.87 3.17
CA ALA A 50 21.79 6.15 2.89
C ALA A 50 22.62 6.37 4.18
N PRO A 51 22.10 7.04 5.24
CA PRO A 51 22.78 7.13 6.53
C PRO A 51 22.90 5.79 7.27
N LYS A 52 22.16 4.77 6.84
CA LYS A 52 22.01 3.47 7.50
C LYS A 52 22.73 2.33 6.78
N ILE A 53 23.57 2.67 5.80
CA ILE A 53 24.32 1.69 5.02
C ILE A 53 25.21 0.78 5.87
N PRO A 54 25.94 1.28 6.90
CA PRO A 54 26.74 0.42 7.77
C PRO A 54 25.90 -0.67 8.44
N GLU A 55 24.75 -0.30 9.02
CA GLU A 55 23.85 -1.24 9.69
C GLU A 55 23.25 -2.25 8.71
N LEU A 56 22.84 -1.81 7.52
CA LEU A 56 22.27 -2.68 6.49
C LEU A 56 23.28 -3.72 5.98
N ILE A 57 24.52 -3.31 5.69
CA ILE A 57 25.58 -4.22 5.22
C ILE A 57 25.94 -5.21 6.32
N THR A 58 26.09 -4.74 7.56
CA THR A 58 26.41 -5.59 8.72
C THR A 58 25.32 -6.63 8.99
N ALA A 59 24.06 -6.30 8.70
CA ALA A 59 22.94 -7.24 8.77
C ALA A 59 22.91 -8.29 7.63
N GLY A 60 23.88 -8.29 6.72
CA GLY A 60 23.99 -9.24 5.61
C GLY A 60 23.18 -8.87 4.36
N ILE A 61 22.62 -7.65 4.28
CA ILE A 61 21.83 -7.22 3.12
C ILE A 61 22.73 -7.04 1.91
N SER A 62 22.44 -7.82 0.85
CA SER A 62 23.27 -7.85 -0.36
C SER A 62 22.74 -7.01 -1.53
N ALA A 63 21.49 -6.54 -1.45
CA ALA A 63 20.86 -5.78 -2.52
C ALA A 63 20.01 -4.62 -1.99
N LEU A 64 20.17 -3.44 -2.58
CA LEU A 64 19.43 -2.23 -2.24
C LEU A 64 18.56 -1.81 -3.42
N LYS A 65 17.26 -1.60 -3.18
CA LYS A 65 16.32 -1.11 -4.19
C LYS A 65 16.19 0.42 -4.13
N ILE A 66 16.30 1.07 -5.28
CA ILE A 66 16.02 2.49 -5.48
C ILE A 66 14.77 2.61 -6.36
N GLU A 67 13.75 3.30 -5.85
CA GLU A 67 12.46 3.49 -6.52
C GLU A 67 12.38 4.91 -7.11
N GLY A 68 12.28 4.99 -8.44
CA GLY A 68 12.24 6.24 -9.21
C GLY A 68 10.91 6.48 -9.95
N ARG A 69 9.84 5.75 -9.65
CA ARG A 69 8.55 5.91 -10.34
C ARG A 69 8.05 7.36 -10.25
N LEU A 70 7.76 7.97 -11.41
CA LEU A 70 7.37 9.37 -11.56
C LEU A 70 8.41 10.36 -11.01
N ARG A 71 9.70 10.07 -11.21
CA ARG A 71 10.83 10.95 -10.86
C ARG A 71 11.63 11.34 -12.10
N SER A 72 12.37 12.44 -11.98
CA SER A 72 13.25 12.91 -13.05
C SER A 72 14.41 11.90 -13.27
N PRO A 73 14.99 11.85 -14.48
CA PRO A 73 16.23 11.11 -14.71
C PRO A 73 17.34 11.53 -13.73
N ARG A 74 17.40 12.82 -13.40
CA ARG A 74 18.37 13.38 -12.45
C ARG A 74 18.16 12.87 -11.02
N TYR A 75 16.94 12.82 -10.52
CA TYR A 75 16.63 12.22 -9.22
C TYR A 75 17.14 10.78 -9.14
N THR A 76 16.87 9.98 -10.18
CA THR A 76 17.29 8.57 -10.22
C THR A 76 18.81 8.44 -10.22
N ALA A 77 19.50 9.28 -11.00
CA ALA A 77 20.96 9.34 -11.02
C ALA A 77 21.54 9.75 -9.66
N LEU A 78 21.00 10.79 -9.02
CA LEU A 78 21.46 11.28 -7.71
C LEU A 78 21.20 10.27 -6.59
N ALA A 79 20.00 9.70 -6.52
CA ALA A 79 19.68 8.66 -5.54
C ALA A 79 20.65 7.48 -5.69
N THR A 80 20.91 7.04 -6.93
CA THR A 80 21.88 5.96 -7.19
C THR A 80 23.29 6.34 -6.75
N ARG A 81 23.73 7.56 -7.07
CA ARG A 81 25.05 8.07 -6.68
C ARG A 81 25.22 8.16 -5.17
N VAL A 82 24.24 8.69 -4.44
CA VAL A 82 24.26 8.79 -2.98
C VAL A 82 24.51 7.42 -2.35
N TYR A 83 23.74 6.42 -2.76
CA TYR A 83 23.90 5.06 -2.23
C TYR A 83 25.22 4.44 -2.66
N ARG A 84 25.67 4.72 -3.90
CA ARG A 84 26.94 4.17 -4.37
C ARG A 84 28.11 4.68 -3.55
N LEU A 85 28.22 5.99 -3.37
CA LEU A 85 29.28 6.63 -2.57
C LEU A 85 29.25 6.14 -1.12
N ALA A 86 28.07 6.07 -0.52
CA ALA A 86 27.90 5.61 0.86
C ALA A 86 28.43 4.17 1.04
N VAL A 87 28.07 3.25 0.14
CA VAL A 87 28.54 1.86 0.20
C VAL A 87 30.04 1.74 -0.11
N ASP A 88 30.55 2.43 -1.13
CA ASP A 88 31.97 2.34 -1.50
C ASP A 88 32.85 2.86 -0.35
N SER A 89 32.42 3.95 0.31
CA SER A 89 33.12 4.48 1.50
C SER A 89 33.12 3.50 2.67
N TYR A 90 32.03 2.75 2.89
CA TYR A 90 31.97 1.70 3.90
C TYR A 90 32.99 0.60 3.63
N TYR A 91 33.05 0.09 2.39
CA TYR A 91 34.02 -0.96 2.01
C TYR A 91 35.46 -0.46 1.97
N ALA A 92 35.69 0.84 1.82
CA ALA A 92 37.01 1.45 1.98
C ALA A 92 37.44 1.60 3.47
N GLY A 93 36.62 1.14 4.42
CA GLY A 93 36.91 1.22 5.86
C GLY A 93 36.69 2.60 6.47
N GLN A 94 36.11 3.54 5.73
CA GLN A 94 35.87 4.92 6.18
C GLN A 94 34.49 5.36 5.71
N PHE A 95 33.42 4.83 6.32
CA PHE A 95 32.06 5.22 5.95
C PHE A 95 31.89 6.74 6.03
N ARG A 96 31.42 7.33 4.92
CA ARG A 96 31.08 8.76 4.80
C ARG A 96 29.73 8.89 4.11
N LEU A 97 28.84 9.63 4.73
CA LEU A 97 27.58 10.04 4.09
C LEU A 97 27.89 11.13 3.06
N PRO A 98 27.52 10.98 1.78
CA PRO A 98 27.71 12.03 0.77
C PRO A 98 26.68 13.15 0.97
N GLU A 99 26.92 14.03 1.94
CA GLU A 99 25.96 15.08 2.36
C GLU A 99 25.61 16.04 1.21
N ASN A 100 26.57 16.41 0.37
CA ASN A 100 26.33 17.32 -0.76
C ASN A 100 25.39 16.69 -1.79
N GLU A 101 25.62 15.44 -2.19
CA GLU A 101 24.72 14.70 -3.08
C GLU A 101 23.34 14.49 -2.44
N LEU A 102 23.28 14.28 -1.12
CA LEU A 102 22.02 14.13 -0.40
C LEU A 102 21.21 15.43 -0.39
N LYS A 103 21.86 16.58 -0.20
CA LYS A 103 21.22 17.91 -0.31
C LYS A 103 20.70 18.17 -1.73
N GLU A 104 21.48 17.81 -2.75
CA GLU A 104 21.05 17.92 -4.15
C GLU A 104 19.89 16.98 -4.48
N LEU A 105 19.87 15.78 -3.90
CA LEU A 105 18.74 14.87 -4.01
C LEU A 105 17.48 15.44 -3.33
N ALA A 106 17.63 16.08 -2.18
CA ALA A 106 16.53 16.77 -1.50
C ALA A 106 15.95 17.91 -2.36
N LEU A 107 16.77 18.62 -3.12
CA LEU A 107 16.29 19.66 -4.05
C LEU A 107 15.49 19.11 -5.23
N GLU A 108 15.79 17.91 -5.73
CA GLU A 108 15.04 17.33 -6.86
C GLU A 108 13.59 17.03 -6.50
N PHE A 109 13.37 16.29 -5.41
CA PHE A 109 12.05 16.04 -4.84
C PHE A 109 12.17 15.28 -3.52
N ASN A 110 11.59 15.79 -2.44
CA ASN A 110 11.37 15.02 -1.22
C ASN A 110 10.15 15.53 -0.43
N ARG A 111 9.58 14.69 0.43
CA ARG A 111 8.55 15.08 1.42
C ARG A 111 9.11 14.95 2.83
N GLU A 112 10.32 15.44 3.02
CA GLU A 112 11.24 15.04 4.09
C GLU A 112 11.71 13.58 3.93
N PHE A 113 12.87 13.27 4.49
CA PHE A 113 13.37 11.90 4.53
C PHE A 113 13.00 11.23 5.86
N THR A 114 12.77 9.93 5.80
CA THR A 114 12.54 9.04 6.95
C THR A 114 13.36 7.77 6.76
N THR A 115 13.82 7.17 7.84
CA THR A 115 14.35 5.79 7.81
C THR A 115 13.25 4.73 7.90
N GLY A 116 12.01 5.16 8.19
CA GLY A 116 10.82 4.33 8.23
C GLY A 116 10.83 3.29 9.34
N TYR A 117 9.87 2.36 9.27
CA TYR A 117 9.73 1.30 10.27
C TYR A 117 10.95 0.38 10.39
N LEU A 118 11.82 0.33 9.38
CA LEU A 118 13.03 -0.51 9.41
C LEU A 118 13.99 -0.11 10.53
N PHE A 119 13.95 1.16 10.94
CA PHE A 119 14.75 1.71 12.05
C PHE A 119 13.85 2.28 13.15
N ASN A 120 12.67 1.67 13.35
CA ASN A 120 11.72 1.99 14.42
C ASN A 120 11.18 3.43 14.44
N GLU A 121 11.27 4.18 13.34
CA GLU A 121 10.58 5.46 13.25
C GLU A 121 9.06 5.26 13.27
N THR A 122 8.38 6.01 14.13
CA THR A 122 6.92 5.96 14.29
C THR A 122 6.22 7.02 13.45
N GLU A 123 6.79 8.22 13.34
CA GLU A 123 6.25 9.34 12.57
C GLU A 123 6.80 9.38 11.14
N ILE A 124 6.28 8.47 10.31
CA ILE A 124 6.65 8.34 8.90
C ILE A 124 5.86 9.25 7.96
N ARG A 125 5.01 10.14 8.49
CA ARG A 125 4.03 10.93 7.74
C ARG A 125 4.50 12.37 7.50
N ALA A 126 3.98 12.98 6.44
CA ALA A 126 4.06 14.39 6.12
C ALA A 126 2.62 14.93 5.95
N PRO A 127 1.87 15.11 7.06
CA PRO A 127 0.45 15.42 7.02
C PRO A 127 0.16 16.87 6.58
N GLU A 128 1.17 17.72 6.52
CA GLU A 128 1.05 19.14 6.14
C GLU A 128 0.93 19.30 4.61
N SER A 129 1.70 18.53 3.84
CA SER A 129 1.69 18.61 2.38
C SER A 129 2.34 17.39 1.70
N PRO A 130 1.81 16.94 0.54
CA PRO A 130 2.41 15.88 -0.28
C PRO A 130 3.42 16.43 -1.31
N ALA A 131 3.62 17.75 -1.37
CA ALA A 131 4.47 18.44 -2.33
C ALA A 131 5.97 18.31 -1.98
N ASN A 132 6.83 18.80 -2.89
CA ASN A 132 8.26 18.89 -2.63
C ASN A 132 8.53 19.87 -1.48
N ARG A 133 9.33 19.45 -0.48
CA ARG A 133 9.72 20.29 0.66
C ARG A 133 10.98 21.11 0.38
N GLY A 134 11.98 20.52 -0.30
CA GLY A 134 13.27 21.18 -0.52
C GLY A 134 14.16 21.23 0.73
N LEU A 135 15.14 22.14 0.74
CA LEU A 135 16.06 22.36 1.86
C LEU A 135 15.58 23.52 2.73
N PHE A 136 15.61 23.38 4.05
CA PHE A 136 15.21 24.48 4.95
C PHE A 136 16.20 25.65 4.87
N LEU A 137 15.69 26.86 4.64
CA LEU A 137 16.50 28.09 4.61
C LEU A 137 16.42 28.86 5.92
N GLY A 138 15.25 28.95 6.55
CA GLY A 138 15.07 29.70 7.79
C GLY A 138 13.61 30.07 8.06
N VAL A 139 13.38 30.81 9.14
CA VAL A 139 12.07 31.37 9.51
C VAL A 139 12.08 32.86 9.27
N MET A 140 11.01 33.39 8.65
CA MET A 140 10.87 34.81 8.37
C MET A 140 10.66 35.62 9.66
N SER A 141 11.40 36.72 9.80
CA SER A 141 11.26 37.68 10.89
C SER A 141 10.34 38.84 10.48
N ALA A 142 9.86 39.63 11.44
CA ALA A 142 8.97 40.77 11.20
C ALA A 142 9.52 41.82 10.22
N ASP A 143 10.85 41.96 10.15
CA ASP A 143 11.57 42.89 9.27
C ASP A 143 11.85 42.31 7.86
N THR A 144 11.18 41.22 7.48
CA THR A 144 11.36 40.48 6.21
C THR A 144 12.76 39.88 6.03
N THR A 145 13.46 39.63 7.13
CA THR A 145 14.77 38.96 7.13
C THR A 145 14.72 37.54 7.67
N LEU A 146 15.71 36.73 7.31
CA LEU A 146 15.97 35.43 7.94
C LEU A 146 17.46 35.14 8.03
N THR A 147 17.84 34.29 8.98
CA THR A 147 19.17 33.67 9.02
C THR A 147 19.17 32.40 8.19
N LEU A 148 20.08 32.32 7.22
CA LEU A 148 20.17 31.19 6.29
C LEU A 148 20.75 29.94 6.94
N HIS A 149 20.13 28.79 6.70
CA HIS A 149 20.68 27.47 7.03
C HIS A 149 21.39 26.80 5.83
N GLU A 150 21.07 27.26 4.62
CA GLU A 150 21.68 26.78 3.37
C GLU A 150 21.98 27.97 2.44
N PRO A 151 22.95 27.87 1.52
CA PRO A 151 23.25 28.94 0.59
C PRO A 151 22.07 29.28 -0.34
N LEU A 152 21.90 30.57 -0.61
CA LEU A 152 20.83 31.10 -1.46
C LEU A 152 21.40 32.08 -2.49
N ALA A 153 20.92 32.03 -3.73
CA ALA A 153 21.34 32.92 -4.80
C ALA A 153 20.15 33.47 -5.59
N VAL A 154 20.36 34.61 -6.24
CA VAL A 154 19.39 35.18 -7.18
C VAL A 154 19.13 34.20 -8.34
N GLY A 155 17.85 33.90 -8.55
CA GLY A 155 17.32 32.94 -9.50
C GLY A 155 17.05 31.54 -8.92
N ASP A 156 17.35 31.30 -7.65
CA ASP A 156 16.93 30.07 -6.96
C ASP A 156 15.41 30.08 -6.70
N GLY A 157 14.79 28.90 -6.78
CA GLY A 157 13.39 28.72 -6.43
C GLY A 157 13.22 28.40 -4.95
N ILE A 158 12.19 28.97 -4.34
CA ILE A 158 11.83 28.76 -2.94
C ILE A 158 10.36 28.34 -2.78
N GLY A 159 10.08 27.67 -1.67
CA GLY A 159 8.74 27.40 -1.16
C GLY A 159 8.53 28.12 0.17
N ILE A 160 7.43 28.86 0.28
CA ILE A 160 7.03 29.65 1.44
C ILE A 160 5.90 28.90 2.12
N TRP A 161 6.15 28.38 3.32
CA TRP A 161 5.19 27.58 4.07
C TRP A 161 4.45 28.47 5.07
N THR A 162 3.24 28.85 4.68
CA THR A 162 2.36 29.72 5.45
C THR A 162 1.33 28.92 6.23
N LYS A 163 0.56 29.60 7.08
CA LYS A 163 -0.61 29.01 7.75
C LYS A 163 -1.74 28.60 6.77
N HIS A 164 -1.73 29.12 5.55
CA HIS A 164 -2.77 28.90 4.54
C HIS A 164 -2.37 27.89 3.45
N GLY A 165 -1.08 27.57 3.32
CA GLY A 165 -0.61 26.64 2.31
C GLY A 165 0.87 26.81 2.00
N ILE A 166 1.28 26.34 0.83
CA ILE A 166 2.64 26.50 0.33
C ILE A 166 2.59 27.33 -0.95
N GLU A 167 3.32 28.43 -0.96
CA GLU A 167 3.48 29.29 -2.13
C GLU A 167 4.88 29.12 -2.73
N GLY A 168 4.99 29.24 -4.06
CA GLY A 168 6.26 29.14 -4.76
C GLY A 168 6.73 30.51 -5.24
N ALA A 169 8.02 30.81 -5.07
CA ALA A 169 8.63 32.05 -5.57
C ALA A 169 10.02 31.78 -6.14
N VAL A 170 10.52 32.73 -6.93
CA VAL A 170 11.92 32.76 -7.41
C VAL A 170 12.58 33.99 -6.80
N ILE A 171 13.77 33.82 -6.24
CA ILE A 171 14.55 34.93 -5.69
C ILE A 171 14.96 35.86 -6.83
N LYS A 172 14.47 37.09 -6.82
CA LYS A 172 14.85 38.13 -7.78
C LYS A 172 15.93 39.06 -7.23
N GLU A 173 15.95 39.23 -5.92
CA GLU A 173 16.83 40.15 -5.20
C GLU A 173 17.12 39.62 -3.80
N LEU A 174 18.32 39.90 -3.30
CA LEU A 174 18.79 39.60 -1.95
C LEU A 174 19.50 40.85 -1.42
N GLU A 175 19.27 41.20 -0.17
CA GLU A 175 19.99 42.28 0.51
C GLU A 175 20.64 41.74 1.79
N LYS A 176 21.91 42.10 2.01
CA LYS A 176 22.67 41.79 3.21
C LYS A 176 23.26 43.09 3.73
N ASP A 177 22.96 43.43 4.99
CA ASP A 177 23.46 44.64 5.65
C ASP A 177 23.19 45.95 4.88
N GLY A 178 22.08 46.01 4.11
CA GLY A 178 21.70 47.16 3.29
C GLY A 178 22.19 47.11 1.83
N ASP A 179 23.10 46.19 1.49
CA ASP A 179 23.66 46.06 0.15
C ASP A 179 23.02 44.93 -0.64
N SER A 180 22.68 45.18 -1.91
CA SER A 180 22.20 44.14 -2.83
C SER A 180 23.31 43.13 -3.14
N VAL A 181 23.05 41.84 -2.91
CA VAL A 181 23.99 40.74 -3.15
C VAL A 181 23.43 39.74 -4.15
N SER A 182 24.32 39.06 -4.90
CA SER A 182 23.91 38.02 -5.87
C SER A 182 23.73 36.64 -5.23
N SER A 183 24.35 36.40 -4.07
CA SER A 183 24.25 35.19 -3.27
C SER A 183 24.63 35.44 -1.81
N ALA A 184 24.16 34.57 -0.93
CA ALA A 184 24.50 34.54 0.48
C ALA A 184 24.72 33.08 0.96
N HIS A 185 25.53 32.94 2.00
CA HIS A 185 25.95 31.67 2.60
C HIS A 185 25.11 31.30 3.82
N ALA A 186 25.20 30.04 4.24
CA ALA A 186 24.63 29.60 5.51
C ALA A 186 25.25 30.38 6.68
N GLY A 187 24.43 30.75 7.66
CA GLY A 187 24.76 31.57 8.82
C GLY A 187 24.50 33.07 8.61
N GLU A 188 24.36 33.54 7.38
CA GLU A 188 24.16 34.96 7.10
C GLU A 188 22.69 35.37 7.26
N ARG A 189 22.45 36.56 7.83
CA ARG A 189 21.11 37.19 7.87
C ARG A 189 20.91 37.98 6.59
N ILE A 190 19.81 37.71 5.90
CA ILE A 190 19.47 38.37 4.64
C ILE A 190 18.03 38.87 4.66
N LYS A 191 17.75 39.92 3.90
CA LYS A 191 16.40 40.38 3.59
C LYS A 191 15.93 39.78 2.27
N LEU A 192 14.69 39.31 2.25
CA LEU A 192 14.05 38.78 1.05
C LEU A 192 12.91 39.69 0.58
N PHE A 193 12.90 39.98 -0.71
CA PHE A 193 11.85 40.76 -1.36
C PHE A 193 10.72 39.86 -1.87
N ILE A 194 10.03 39.19 -0.95
CA ILE A 194 8.93 38.24 -1.22
C ILE A 194 7.75 38.50 -0.28
N HIS A 195 6.57 38.01 -0.64
CA HIS A 195 5.41 38.01 0.25
C HIS A 195 5.51 36.82 1.22
N ALA A 196 5.91 37.09 2.46
CA ALA A 196 5.95 36.13 3.56
C ALA A 196 5.69 36.87 4.89
N ASP A 197 4.92 36.27 5.78
CA ASP A 197 4.63 36.81 7.10
C ASP A 197 5.68 36.36 8.12
N GLU A 198 5.78 37.07 9.25
CA GLU A 198 6.58 36.63 10.38
C GLU A 198 6.18 35.22 10.83
N GLY A 199 7.18 34.35 11.02
CA GLY A 199 6.98 32.95 11.41
C GLY A 199 6.83 31.98 10.22
N ASP A 200 6.68 32.48 8.99
CA ASP A 200 6.64 31.62 7.81
C ASP A 200 7.99 30.91 7.59
N ARG A 201 7.92 29.62 7.22
CA ARG A 201 9.12 28.80 7.01
C ARG A 201 9.51 28.81 5.54
N ILE A 202 10.75 29.16 5.25
CA ILE A 202 11.25 29.27 3.88
C ILE A 202 12.12 28.07 3.55
N TYR A 203 11.90 27.48 2.38
CA TYR A 203 12.67 26.35 1.88
C TYR A 203 13.18 26.60 0.48
N LYS A 204 14.41 26.21 0.18
CA LYS A 204 14.97 26.18 -1.17
C LYS A 204 14.44 24.96 -1.91
N THR A 205 13.71 25.16 -3.01
CA THR A 205 13.08 24.09 -3.78
C THR A 205 13.78 23.83 -5.12
N SER A 206 14.64 24.74 -5.57
CA SER A 206 15.52 24.49 -6.72
C SER A 206 16.72 25.45 -6.73
N SER A 207 17.81 25.01 -7.34
CA SER A 207 19.00 25.84 -7.59
C SER A 207 19.05 26.27 -9.06
N ARG A 208 19.36 27.54 -9.32
CA ARG A 208 19.61 28.05 -10.69
C ARG A 208 20.78 27.30 -11.34
N LYS A 209 21.87 27.13 -10.59
CA LYS A 209 23.04 26.37 -11.02
C LYS A 209 22.89 24.92 -10.56
N LYS A 210 22.61 24.02 -11.49
CA LYS A 210 22.55 22.58 -11.19
C LYS A 210 23.95 22.00 -11.10
N THR A 211 24.25 21.33 -9.99
CA THR A 211 25.51 20.61 -9.80
C THR A 211 25.62 19.49 -10.84
N ARG A 212 26.72 19.46 -11.59
CA ARG A 212 27.03 18.38 -12.54
C ARG A 212 28.00 17.42 -11.86
N TYR A 213 27.71 16.13 -11.97
CA TYR A 213 28.55 15.08 -11.42
C TYR A 213 29.26 14.36 -12.55
N ALA A 214 30.55 14.08 -12.36
CA ALA A 214 31.25 13.18 -13.25
C ALA A 214 30.59 11.79 -13.18
N PRO A 215 30.45 11.09 -14.32
CA PRO A 215 30.03 9.70 -14.30
C PRO A 215 31.02 8.89 -13.46
N PHE A 216 30.52 7.87 -12.76
CA PHE A 216 31.42 6.88 -12.16
C PHE A 216 32.25 6.22 -13.27
N PRO A 217 33.49 5.80 -12.97
CA PRO A 217 34.27 5.02 -13.91
C PRO A 217 33.41 3.86 -14.43
N PRO A 218 33.25 3.70 -15.76
CA PRO A 218 32.47 2.60 -16.28
C PRO A 218 33.10 1.30 -15.78
N GLY A 219 32.28 0.46 -15.13
CA GLY A 219 32.64 -0.94 -14.98
C GLY A 219 32.84 -1.60 -16.35
N PRO A 220 33.40 -2.81 -16.42
CA PRO A 220 33.46 -3.55 -17.67
C PRO A 220 32.08 -3.55 -18.33
N LYS A 221 32.03 -3.13 -19.61
CA LYS A 221 30.79 -3.14 -20.39
C LYS A 221 30.25 -4.57 -20.36
N ILE A 222 29.14 -4.78 -19.66
CA ILE A 222 28.40 -6.02 -19.79
C ILE A 222 27.73 -5.93 -21.16
N GLU A 223 28.26 -6.64 -22.16
CA GLU A 223 27.52 -6.86 -23.39
C GLU A 223 26.31 -7.73 -23.02
N PRO A 224 25.08 -7.17 -23.00
CA PRO A 224 23.94 -8.00 -22.72
C PRO A 224 23.86 -9.04 -23.85
N PRO A 225 23.64 -10.32 -23.55
CA PRO A 225 23.39 -11.29 -24.60
C PRO A 225 22.26 -10.77 -25.49
N LEU A 226 22.34 -11.05 -26.79
CA LEU A 226 21.27 -10.78 -27.76
C LEU A 226 19.94 -11.18 -27.13
N ARG A 227 19.12 -10.18 -26.77
CA ARG A 227 17.81 -10.41 -26.20
C ARG A 227 16.90 -10.89 -27.32
N VAL A 228 16.95 -12.19 -27.62
CA VAL A 228 15.86 -12.86 -28.31
C VAL A 228 14.66 -12.62 -27.41
N LYS A 229 13.66 -11.83 -27.86
CA LYS A 229 12.40 -11.69 -27.13
C LYS A 229 11.73 -13.07 -27.19
N PRO A 230 11.84 -13.93 -26.16
CA PRO A 230 11.17 -15.21 -26.23
C PRO A 230 9.70 -14.85 -26.18
N ARG A 231 8.90 -15.34 -27.14
CA ARG A 231 7.45 -15.37 -26.90
C ARG A 231 7.27 -16.26 -25.68
N VAL A 232 6.93 -15.67 -24.54
CA VAL A 232 6.56 -16.44 -23.35
C VAL A 232 5.27 -17.16 -23.72
N ALA A 233 5.37 -18.44 -24.03
CA ALA A 233 4.20 -19.27 -24.27
C ALA A 233 3.45 -19.37 -22.94
N ILE A 234 2.28 -18.76 -22.86
CA ILE A 234 1.38 -19.00 -21.74
C ILE A 234 1.00 -20.49 -21.81
N PRO A 235 1.34 -21.29 -20.79
CA PRO A 235 0.97 -22.70 -20.79
C PRO A 235 -0.53 -22.87 -20.98
N LYS A 236 -0.92 -23.91 -21.71
CA LYS A 236 -2.33 -24.32 -21.74
C LYS A 236 -2.73 -24.73 -20.32
N ASN A 237 -3.79 -24.11 -19.81
CA ASN A 237 -4.33 -24.43 -18.50
C ASN A 237 -5.44 -25.46 -18.65
N GLU A 238 -5.48 -26.41 -17.72
CA GLU A 238 -6.55 -27.40 -17.66
C GLU A 238 -7.83 -26.73 -17.17
N SER A 239 -8.95 -27.04 -17.83
CA SER A 239 -10.27 -26.69 -17.32
C SER A 239 -10.57 -27.55 -16.10
N ILE A 240 -10.83 -26.91 -14.97
CA ILE A 240 -11.23 -27.57 -13.73
C ILE A 240 -12.54 -26.94 -13.31
N GLU A 241 -13.57 -27.76 -13.20
CA GLU A 241 -14.85 -27.34 -12.65
C GLU A 241 -14.78 -27.32 -11.12
N SER A 242 -15.57 -26.44 -10.53
CA SER A 242 -15.70 -26.35 -9.08
C SER A 242 -16.71 -27.40 -8.62
N GLU A 243 -16.30 -28.32 -7.75
CA GLU A 243 -17.21 -29.27 -7.11
C GLU A 243 -18.00 -28.59 -5.99
N GLY A 244 -19.31 -28.86 -5.93
CA GLY A 244 -20.20 -28.37 -4.87
C GLY A 244 -20.41 -26.85 -4.86
N MET A 245 -21.46 -26.41 -4.16
CA MET A 245 -21.68 -25.00 -3.88
C MET A 245 -21.16 -24.68 -2.48
N GLU A 246 -20.28 -23.69 -2.37
CA GLU A 246 -19.69 -23.31 -1.09
C GLU A 246 -20.03 -21.86 -0.73
N ILE A 247 -20.47 -21.67 0.51
CA ILE A 247 -20.65 -20.37 1.14
C ILE A 247 -19.57 -20.24 2.20
N LEU A 248 -18.56 -19.43 1.92
CA LEU A 248 -17.39 -19.19 2.76
C LEU A 248 -17.56 -17.84 3.46
N ALA A 249 -17.62 -17.82 4.79
CA ALA A 249 -17.89 -16.59 5.54
C ALA A 249 -16.76 -16.26 6.53
N LYS A 250 -16.06 -15.16 6.32
CA LYS A 250 -15.17 -14.57 7.33
C LYS A 250 -15.96 -13.65 8.23
N VAL A 251 -15.84 -13.84 9.54
CA VAL A 251 -16.55 -13.08 10.58
C VAL A 251 -15.58 -12.47 11.59
N TYR A 252 -16.08 -11.57 12.44
CA TYR A 252 -15.27 -10.80 13.40
C TYR A 252 -15.83 -10.85 14.82
N SER A 253 -16.74 -11.78 15.11
CA SER A 253 -17.24 -12.06 16.46
C SER A 253 -17.76 -13.49 16.56
N CYS A 254 -17.71 -14.09 17.75
CA CYS A 254 -18.34 -15.39 18.02
C CYS A 254 -19.84 -15.40 17.66
N LYS A 255 -20.56 -14.31 17.97
CA LYS A 255 -21.99 -14.17 17.62
C LYS A 255 -22.25 -14.28 16.12
N ASP A 256 -21.45 -13.62 15.29
CA ASP A 256 -21.58 -13.72 13.84
C ASP A 256 -21.14 -15.09 13.32
N ALA A 257 -20.17 -15.74 13.99
CA ALA A 257 -19.77 -17.10 13.65
C ALA A 257 -20.92 -18.08 13.80
N GLU A 258 -21.55 -18.11 14.97
CA GLU A 258 -22.74 -18.92 15.22
C GLU A 258 -23.87 -18.58 14.25
N GLY A 259 -24.11 -17.29 14.04
CA GLY A 259 -25.15 -16.81 13.13
C GLY A 259 -24.93 -17.28 11.69
N ALA A 260 -23.68 -17.27 11.23
CA ALA A 260 -23.31 -17.75 9.89
C ALA A 260 -23.45 -19.26 9.75
N LEU A 261 -23.04 -20.03 10.76
CA LEU A 261 -23.23 -21.48 10.81
C LEU A 261 -24.72 -21.84 10.80
N LYS A 262 -25.54 -21.20 11.65
CA LYS A 262 -27.01 -21.38 11.69
C LYS A 262 -27.68 -21.00 10.37
N ALA A 263 -27.17 -19.98 9.68
CA ALA A 263 -27.63 -19.60 8.36
C ALA A 263 -27.16 -20.55 7.24
N GLY A 264 -26.30 -21.53 7.54
CA GLY A 264 -25.81 -22.56 6.64
C GLY A 264 -24.69 -22.11 5.72
N ALA A 265 -23.76 -21.31 6.23
CA ALA A 265 -22.43 -21.20 5.62
C ALA A 265 -21.75 -22.58 5.61
N THR A 266 -21.08 -22.92 4.51
CA THR A 266 -20.30 -24.16 4.37
C THR A 266 -19.09 -24.15 5.29
N THR A 267 -18.43 -23.00 5.37
CA THR A 267 -17.30 -22.79 6.27
C THR A 267 -17.35 -21.37 6.80
N VAL A 268 -17.13 -21.23 8.10
CA VAL A 268 -17.02 -19.94 8.77
C VAL A 268 -15.59 -19.79 9.27
N PHE A 269 -14.98 -18.65 9.01
CA PHE A 269 -13.61 -18.34 9.39
C PHE A 269 -13.56 -17.24 10.44
N TYR A 270 -12.84 -17.48 11.52
CA TYR A 270 -12.61 -16.50 12.58
C TYR A 270 -11.14 -16.48 13.00
N SER A 271 -10.64 -15.31 13.41
CA SER A 271 -9.21 -15.11 13.63
C SER A 271 -8.70 -16.02 14.74
N VAL A 272 -7.61 -16.75 14.51
CA VAL A 272 -6.94 -17.57 15.55
C VAL A 272 -6.39 -16.73 16.71
N PHE A 273 -6.27 -15.42 16.52
CA PHE A 273 -5.84 -14.47 17.55
C PHE A 273 -7.00 -13.81 18.29
N ALA A 274 -8.26 -14.15 17.97
CA ALA A 274 -9.39 -13.69 18.75
C ALA A 274 -9.43 -14.44 20.10
N ALA A 275 -9.71 -13.71 21.19
CA ALA A 275 -9.74 -14.28 22.52
C ALA A 275 -10.83 -15.36 22.68
N ASP A 276 -11.93 -15.21 21.95
CA ASP A 276 -13.11 -16.08 21.92
C ASP A 276 -13.10 -17.05 20.70
N PHE A 277 -11.94 -17.30 20.08
CA PHE A 277 -11.85 -18.17 18.89
C PHE A 277 -12.40 -19.59 19.16
N HIS A 278 -11.98 -20.24 20.25
CA HIS A 278 -12.39 -21.61 20.57
C HIS A 278 -13.89 -21.77 20.88
N GLU A 279 -14.56 -20.68 21.29
CA GLU A 279 -16.00 -20.66 21.56
C GLU A 279 -16.84 -20.54 20.26
N SER A 280 -16.22 -20.13 19.16
CA SER A 280 -16.92 -19.76 17.93
C SER A 280 -17.33 -20.94 17.04
N HIS A 281 -16.71 -22.12 17.23
CA HIS A 281 -16.81 -23.26 16.32
C HIS A 281 -16.45 -22.95 14.86
N ALA A 282 -15.80 -21.81 14.60
CA ALA A 282 -15.34 -21.42 13.28
C ALA A 282 -13.98 -22.06 12.98
N SER A 283 -13.71 -22.28 11.69
CA SER A 283 -12.40 -22.66 11.22
C SER A 283 -11.41 -21.48 11.33
N PRO A 284 -10.10 -21.77 11.47
CA PRO A 284 -9.09 -20.76 11.69
C PRO A 284 -8.92 -19.81 10.50
N TYR A 285 -8.85 -18.51 10.81
CA TYR A 285 -8.31 -17.47 9.92
C TYR A 285 -6.96 -16.99 10.45
N ILE A 286 -5.95 -17.00 9.59
CA ILE A 286 -4.64 -16.42 9.88
C ILE A 286 -4.55 -15.03 9.20
N PRO A 287 -4.43 -13.93 9.96
CA PRO A 287 -4.28 -12.59 9.40
C PRO A 287 -2.91 -12.37 8.74
N ARG A 288 -2.70 -11.19 8.17
CA ARG A 288 -1.52 -10.84 7.38
C ARG A 288 -0.41 -10.23 8.21
N MET A 289 0.77 -10.09 7.59
CA MET A 289 1.87 -9.25 8.10
C MET A 289 2.41 -9.74 9.44
N LEU A 290 2.52 -11.06 9.55
CA LEU A 290 3.05 -11.74 10.71
C LEU A 290 4.58 -11.63 10.75
N SER A 291 5.14 -11.45 11.94
CA SER A 291 6.55 -11.76 12.19
C SER A 291 6.75 -13.28 12.24
N ASP A 292 7.99 -13.76 12.20
CA ASP A 292 8.28 -15.20 12.31
C ASP A 292 7.70 -15.81 13.60
N SER A 293 7.74 -15.07 14.72
CA SER A 293 7.11 -15.51 15.97
C SER A 293 5.58 -15.54 15.89
N ASP A 294 4.98 -14.56 15.22
CA ASP A 294 3.52 -14.55 15.03
C ASP A 294 3.07 -15.69 14.11
N ALA A 295 3.86 -15.99 13.08
CA ALA A 295 3.63 -17.10 12.16
C ALA A 295 3.73 -18.45 12.87
N ALA A 296 4.75 -18.64 13.71
CA ALA A 296 4.91 -19.86 14.50
C ALA A 296 3.73 -20.07 15.47
N ASP A 297 3.30 -19.01 16.17
CA ASP A 297 2.12 -19.05 17.06
C ASP A 297 0.83 -19.37 16.28
N ALA A 298 0.61 -18.72 15.13
CA ALA A 298 -0.53 -19.02 14.28
C ALA A 298 -0.56 -20.48 13.82
N LEU A 299 0.58 -21.04 13.40
CA LEU A 299 0.68 -22.45 13.01
C LEU A 299 0.36 -23.38 14.17
N ALA A 300 0.90 -23.11 15.37
CA ALA A 300 0.63 -23.91 16.56
C ALA A 300 -0.88 -23.94 16.88
N LYS A 301 -1.54 -22.77 16.88
CA LYS A 301 -2.98 -22.64 17.12
C LYS A 301 -3.82 -23.39 16.08
N VAL A 302 -3.44 -23.35 14.81
CA VAL A 302 -4.13 -24.11 13.75
C VAL A 302 -3.94 -25.62 13.90
N HIS A 303 -2.78 -26.07 14.36
CA HIS A 303 -2.55 -27.49 14.63
C HIS A 303 -3.32 -28.00 15.85
N GLU A 304 -3.45 -27.18 16.90
CA GLU A 304 -4.23 -27.49 18.10
C GLU A 304 -5.74 -27.54 17.84
N ASP A 305 -6.26 -26.60 17.05
CA ASP A 305 -7.67 -26.53 16.69
C ASP A 305 -8.18 -27.77 15.91
N GLY A 306 -7.32 -28.34 15.07
CA GLY A 306 -7.64 -29.58 14.34
C GLY A 306 -8.63 -29.41 13.18
N SER A 307 -9.04 -28.19 12.81
CA SER A 307 -9.93 -27.97 11.67
C SER A 307 -9.37 -28.51 10.35
N ASP A 308 -10.27 -29.13 9.57
CA ASP A 308 -10.01 -29.58 8.20
C ASP A 308 -9.90 -28.41 7.20
N THR A 309 -10.20 -27.17 7.61
CA THR A 309 -10.10 -25.99 6.75
C THR A 309 -9.41 -24.83 7.44
N VAL A 310 -8.75 -23.97 6.66
CA VAL A 310 -8.09 -22.76 7.16
C VAL A 310 -8.14 -21.66 6.09
N LEU A 311 -8.38 -20.41 6.50
CA LEU A 311 -8.27 -19.24 5.64
C LEU A 311 -6.95 -18.50 5.90
N LEU A 312 -6.14 -18.29 4.86
CA LEU A 312 -4.85 -17.62 4.97
C LEU A 312 -4.90 -16.23 4.34
N GLY A 313 -4.65 -15.21 5.16
CA GLY A 313 -4.23 -13.90 4.68
C GLY A 313 -2.72 -13.83 4.42
N ASP A 314 -1.91 -14.54 5.22
CA ASP A 314 -0.46 -14.59 5.01
C ASP A 314 -0.07 -15.72 4.06
N PHE A 315 0.23 -15.34 2.82
CA PHE A 315 0.49 -16.26 1.71
C PHE A 315 1.66 -17.21 1.95
N GLY A 316 2.68 -16.79 2.72
CA GLY A 316 3.88 -17.58 2.94
C GLY A 316 3.63 -18.91 3.67
N LEU A 317 2.57 -18.97 4.47
CA LEU A 317 2.25 -20.14 5.29
C LEU A 317 1.59 -21.28 4.51
N ILE A 318 1.25 -21.07 3.24
CA ILE A 318 0.63 -22.10 2.38
C ILE A 318 1.45 -23.39 2.34
N SER A 319 2.79 -23.29 2.26
CA SER A 319 3.68 -24.44 2.18
C SER A 319 3.72 -25.29 3.46
N HIS A 320 3.37 -24.70 4.60
CA HIS A 320 3.34 -25.39 5.90
C HIS A 320 1.99 -26.07 6.17
N LEU A 321 0.91 -25.50 5.64
CA LEU A 321 -0.45 -25.93 5.95
C LEU A 321 -1.07 -26.80 4.86
N ALA A 322 -0.65 -26.62 3.61
CA ALA A 322 -1.21 -27.31 2.47
C ALA A 322 -0.39 -28.57 2.14
N LYS A 323 -0.63 -29.65 2.90
CA LYS A 323 -0.21 -31.00 2.50
C LYS A 323 -1.38 -31.67 1.78
N PRO A 324 -1.17 -32.31 0.62
CA PRO A 324 -2.25 -33.01 -0.08
C PRO A 324 -2.97 -34.00 0.83
N GLY A 325 -4.29 -33.84 0.97
CA GLY A 325 -5.15 -34.72 1.78
C GLY A 325 -5.20 -34.42 3.27
N SER A 326 -4.53 -33.37 3.78
CA SER A 326 -4.55 -33.05 5.23
C SER A 326 -5.58 -32.01 5.65
N ARG A 327 -5.80 -30.98 4.84
CA ARG A 327 -6.76 -29.89 5.09
C ARG A 327 -6.97 -29.06 3.83
N THR A 328 -8.15 -28.45 3.71
CA THR A 328 -8.46 -27.49 2.65
C THR A 328 -7.96 -26.11 3.04
N VAL A 329 -7.01 -25.59 2.28
CA VAL A 329 -6.46 -24.24 2.50
C VAL A 329 -7.15 -23.27 1.57
N TYR A 330 -7.88 -22.30 2.14
CA TYR A 330 -8.40 -21.16 1.40
C TYR A 330 -7.42 -20.00 1.49
N LEU A 331 -7.22 -19.29 0.39
CA LEU A 331 -6.47 -18.02 0.41
C LEU A 331 -7.44 -16.86 0.38
N GLU A 332 -7.28 -15.90 1.28
CA GLU A 332 -8.05 -14.66 1.25
C GLU A 332 -7.75 -13.89 -0.05
N TYR A 333 -8.68 -13.00 -0.47
CA TYR A 333 -8.54 -12.20 -1.68
C TYR A 333 -7.30 -11.29 -1.71
N SER A 334 -6.65 -11.13 -0.56
CA SER A 334 -5.32 -10.57 -0.43
C SER A 334 -4.28 -11.32 -1.27
N ALA A 335 -4.45 -12.60 -1.60
CA ALA A 335 -3.51 -13.33 -2.46
C ALA A 335 -3.36 -12.74 -3.88
N ASN A 336 -4.23 -11.80 -4.31
CA ASN A 336 -4.13 -11.07 -5.56
C ASN A 336 -4.05 -12.00 -6.80
N ILE A 337 -4.90 -13.02 -6.81
CA ILE A 337 -5.02 -13.94 -7.94
C ILE A 337 -5.83 -13.25 -9.06
N PHE A 338 -5.23 -13.10 -10.24
CA PHE A 338 -5.81 -12.36 -11.37
C PHE A 338 -6.02 -13.21 -12.63
N ASN A 339 -5.36 -14.36 -12.75
CA ASN A 339 -5.41 -15.17 -13.97
C ASN A 339 -5.13 -16.67 -13.71
N ASP A 340 -5.28 -17.50 -14.75
CA ASP A 340 -5.07 -18.95 -14.65
C ASP A 340 -3.61 -19.36 -14.35
N LEU A 341 -2.59 -18.52 -14.62
CA LEU A 341 -1.20 -18.83 -14.25
C LEU A 341 -1.02 -18.77 -12.73
N ASP A 342 -1.65 -17.77 -12.11
CA ASP A 342 -1.69 -17.66 -10.66
C ASP A 342 -2.40 -18.89 -10.09
N MET A 343 -3.58 -19.24 -10.62
CA MET A 343 -4.32 -20.45 -10.23
C MET A 343 -3.47 -21.72 -10.33
N ARG A 344 -2.69 -21.88 -11.41
CA ARG A 344 -1.82 -23.04 -11.59
C ARG A 344 -0.70 -23.09 -10.55
N PHE A 345 -0.15 -21.95 -10.14
CA PHE A 345 0.84 -21.91 -9.06
C PHE A 345 0.22 -22.35 -7.73
N ILE A 346 -0.95 -21.81 -7.38
CA ILE A 346 -1.68 -22.13 -6.15
C ILE A 346 -2.05 -23.61 -6.09
N ARG A 347 -2.46 -24.18 -7.22
CA ARG A 347 -2.82 -25.59 -7.35
C ARG A 347 -1.71 -26.55 -6.92
N LYS A 348 -0.43 -26.17 -7.04
CA LYS A 348 0.70 -27.01 -6.57
C LYS A 348 0.63 -27.32 -5.08
N TYR A 349 -0.06 -26.46 -4.33
CA TYR A 349 -0.28 -26.59 -2.90
C TYR A 349 -1.69 -27.10 -2.57
N GLY A 350 -2.56 -27.34 -3.55
CA GLY A 350 -3.94 -27.79 -3.29
C GLY A 350 -4.84 -26.74 -2.62
N ALA A 351 -4.43 -25.45 -2.62
CA ALA A 351 -5.23 -24.38 -2.03
C ALA A 351 -6.29 -23.83 -3.01
N VAL A 352 -7.34 -23.24 -2.44
CA VAL A 352 -8.46 -22.62 -3.18
C VAL A 352 -8.44 -21.11 -2.90
N PRO A 353 -8.11 -20.25 -3.87
CA PRO A 353 -8.07 -18.82 -3.61
C PRO A 353 -9.45 -18.18 -3.68
N VAL A 354 -9.65 -17.14 -2.88
CA VAL A 354 -10.59 -16.08 -3.23
C VAL A 354 -9.88 -15.18 -4.24
N VAL A 355 -10.42 -15.01 -5.44
CA VAL A 355 -9.79 -14.19 -6.48
C VAL A 355 -9.91 -12.69 -6.19
N SER A 356 -9.08 -11.89 -6.84
CA SER A 356 -9.04 -10.45 -6.62
C SER A 356 -10.42 -9.79 -6.88
N PRO A 357 -10.90 -8.90 -5.99
CA PRO A 357 -12.16 -8.19 -6.18
C PRO A 357 -12.08 -7.10 -7.27
N GLU A 358 -10.92 -6.93 -7.89
CA GLU A 358 -10.70 -6.07 -9.05
C GLU A 358 -11.15 -6.71 -10.37
N LEU A 359 -11.35 -8.03 -10.40
CA LEU A 359 -11.79 -8.75 -11.59
C LEU A 359 -13.26 -8.47 -11.89
N ASN A 360 -13.55 -8.15 -13.15
CA ASN A 360 -14.93 -8.02 -13.63
C ASN A 360 -15.52 -9.37 -14.05
N ARG A 361 -16.83 -9.40 -14.32
CA ARG A 361 -17.56 -10.60 -14.72
C ARG A 361 -16.99 -11.31 -15.96
N PHE A 362 -16.44 -10.57 -16.93
CA PHE A 362 -15.89 -11.14 -18.15
C PHE A 362 -14.54 -11.78 -17.87
N GLU A 363 -13.69 -11.12 -17.08
CA GLU A 363 -12.42 -11.70 -16.61
C GLU A 363 -12.68 -12.97 -15.79
N LEU A 364 -13.62 -12.94 -14.84
CA LEU A 364 -14.03 -14.12 -14.04
C LEU A 364 -14.54 -15.26 -14.93
N SER A 365 -15.31 -14.94 -15.96
CA SER A 365 -15.84 -15.92 -16.92
C SER A 365 -14.74 -16.51 -17.81
N ALA A 366 -13.63 -15.79 -18.03
CA ALA A 366 -12.55 -16.22 -18.91
C ALA A 366 -11.56 -17.21 -18.28
N PHE A 367 -11.56 -17.39 -16.95
CA PHE A 367 -10.74 -18.42 -16.31
C PHE A 367 -11.11 -19.82 -16.82
N HIS A 368 -10.12 -20.64 -17.16
CA HIS A 368 -10.35 -22.04 -17.47
C HIS A 368 -10.53 -22.86 -16.18
N ASN A 369 -9.75 -22.57 -15.15
CA ASN A 369 -9.88 -23.18 -13.84
C ASN A 369 -10.87 -22.38 -12.99
N LYS A 370 -12.06 -22.95 -12.72
CA LYS A 370 -13.13 -22.35 -11.91
C LYS A 370 -13.06 -22.69 -10.43
N ASN A 371 -12.04 -23.43 -9.99
CA ASN A 371 -11.87 -23.79 -8.58
C ASN A 371 -11.33 -22.62 -7.74
N PHE A 372 -12.13 -21.56 -7.62
CA PHE A 372 -11.85 -20.38 -6.82
C PHE A 372 -13.14 -19.81 -6.23
N ALA A 373 -13.01 -19.02 -5.17
CA ALA A 373 -14.11 -18.27 -4.58
C ALA A 373 -14.12 -16.80 -5.05
N VAL A 374 -15.31 -16.20 -5.10
CA VAL A 374 -15.48 -14.77 -5.45
C VAL A 374 -16.02 -14.02 -4.25
N LEU A 375 -15.44 -12.86 -3.91
CA LEU A 375 -16.01 -11.94 -2.91
C LEU A 375 -17.36 -11.40 -3.43
N VAL A 376 -18.46 -11.88 -2.86
CA VAL A 376 -19.82 -11.48 -3.27
C VAL A 376 -20.46 -10.49 -2.31
N HIS A 377 -20.00 -10.45 -1.07
CA HIS A 377 -20.50 -9.55 -0.05
C HIS A 377 -19.42 -9.19 0.98
N GLY A 378 -19.46 -7.97 1.48
CA GLY A 378 -18.57 -7.52 2.53
C GLY A 378 -17.85 -6.23 2.16
N ARG A 379 -17.07 -5.69 3.09
CA ARG A 379 -16.40 -4.39 2.90
C ARG A 379 -14.93 -4.61 2.58
N PRO A 380 -14.50 -4.51 1.29
CA PRO A 380 -13.12 -4.81 0.92
C PRO A 380 -12.13 -3.97 1.71
N VAL A 381 -11.06 -4.61 2.17
CA VAL A 381 -9.93 -3.91 2.77
C VAL A 381 -9.17 -3.16 1.67
N LEU A 382 -9.20 -1.84 1.70
CA LEU A 382 -8.53 -0.99 0.72
C LEU A 382 -7.03 -0.85 0.98
N MET A 383 -6.64 -0.88 2.25
CA MET A 383 -5.26 -0.68 2.69
C MET A 383 -5.02 -1.30 4.06
N ASN A 384 -3.90 -2.01 4.21
CA ASN A 384 -3.37 -2.43 5.52
C ASN A 384 -2.19 -1.53 5.89
N THR A 385 -2.05 -1.12 7.14
CA THR A 385 -0.93 -0.30 7.59
C THR A 385 -0.52 -0.60 9.02
N ARG A 386 0.79 -0.58 9.28
CA ARG A 386 1.33 -0.62 10.65
C ARG A 386 1.13 0.71 11.40
N TYR A 387 0.83 1.80 10.69
CA TYR A 387 0.57 3.09 11.35
C TYR A 387 -0.74 3.02 12.14
N PRO A 388 -0.72 3.31 13.46
CA PRO A 388 -1.92 3.31 14.28
C PRO A 388 -2.73 4.59 14.04
N LEU A 389 -3.51 4.61 12.96
CA LEU A 389 -4.48 5.70 12.73
C LEU A 389 -5.42 5.81 13.93
N LYS A 390 -5.59 7.04 14.43
CA LYS A 390 -6.43 7.33 15.60
C LYS A 390 -7.88 7.62 15.18
N GLU A 391 -8.06 8.00 13.92
CA GLU A 391 -9.34 8.32 13.32
C GLU A 391 -10.17 7.04 13.13
N ALA A 392 -11.45 7.08 13.52
CA ALA A 392 -12.39 5.97 13.29
C ALA A 392 -12.78 5.84 11.79
N SER A 393 -12.63 6.92 11.03
CA SER A 393 -12.88 6.96 9.60
C SER A 393 -12.08 8.08 8.91
N LEU A 394 -11.93 7.94 7.60
CA LEU A 394 -11.31 8.93 6.72
C LEU A 394 -12.37 9.43 5.74
N GLU A 395 -12.67 10.71 5.74
CA GLU A 395 -13.54 11.35 4.76
C GLU A 395 -12.70 12.02 3.68
N ASP A 396 -12.92 11.67 2.41
CA ASP A 396 -12.24 12.33 1.28
C ASP A 396 -12.92 13.63 0.84
N GLU A 397 -12.29 14.33 -0.11
CA GLU A 397 -12.79 15.58 -0.70
C GLU A 397 -14.14 15.45 -1.44
N ARG A 398 -14.63 14.23 -1.67
CA ARG A 398 -15.89 13.93 -2.36
C ARG A 398 -16.97 13.47 -1.36
N GLY A 399 -16.69 13.48 -0.06
CA GLY A 399 -17.60 13.04 0.99
C GLY A 399 -17.68 11.52 1.16
N PHE A 400 -16.79 10.72 0.53
CA PHE A 400 -16.73 9.29 0.82
C PHE A 400 -16.08 9.05 2.16
N ILE A 401 -16.77 8.30 3.03
CA ILE A 401 -16.28 7.92 4.36
C ILE A 401 -15.72 6.51 4.29
N PHE A 402 -14.44 6.34 4.57
CA PHE A 402 -13.73 5.06 4.63
C PHE A 402 -13.52 4.66 6.10
N PRO A 403 -14.23 3.65 6.62
CA PRO A 403 -14.04 3.22 7.99
C PRO A 403 -12.62 2.70 8.24
N VAL A 404 -12.14 2.92 9.46
CA VAL A 404 -10.85 2.44 9.95
C VAL A 404 -11.09 1.47 11.08
N ARG A 405 -10.40 0.33 11.05
CA ARG A 405 -10.48 -0.69 12.12
C ARG A 405 -9.13 -1.30 12.42
N ARG A 406 -9.05 -2.03 13.53
CA ARG A 406 -7.89 -2.83 13.92
C ARG A 406 -8.09 -4.28 13.50
N GLU A 407 -7.03 -4.90 13.03
CA GLU A 407 -6.94 -6.33 12.73
C GLU A 407 -5.60 -6.80 13.27
N PHE A 408 -5.61 -7.73 14.22
CA PHE A 408 -4.40 -8.19 14.92
C PHE A 408 -3.55 -7.00 15.41
N LYS A 409 -2.31 -6.86 14.90
CA LYS A 409 -1.36 -5.80 15.27
C LYS A 409 -1.37 -4.58 14.34
N TYR A 410 -2.25 -4.53 13.34
CA TYR A 410 -2.26 -3.49 12.31
C TYR A 410 -3.63 -2.83 12.12
N THR A 411 -3.63 -1.75 11.33
CA THR A 411 -4.82 -0.97 11.00
C THR A 411 -5.27 -1.28 9.57
N GLN A 412 -6.57 -1.36 9.37
CA GLN A 412 -7.20 -1.50 8.06
C GLN A 412 -8.04 -0.26 7.74
N ILE A 413 -7.91 0.23 6.51
CA ILE A 413 -8.86 1.16 5.91
C ILE A 413 -9.72 0.35 4.96
N VAL A 414 -11.04 0.36 5.16
CA VAL A 414 -12.00 -0.44 4.39
C VAL A 414 -12.85 0.44 3.48
N ASN A 415 -13.46 -0.16 2.45
CA ASN A 415 -14.19 0.59 1.44
C ASN A 415 -15.39 1.35 2.02
N SER A 416 -15.73 2.47 1.37
CA SER A 416 -16.81 3.35 1.86
C SER A 416 -18.19 2.68 1.87
N LEU A 417 -18.46 1.84 0.87
CA LEU A 417 -19.65 1.00 0.81
C LEU A 417 -19.26 -0.49 0.73
N PRO A 418 -20.01 -1.39 1.38
CA PRO A 418 -19.82 -2.82 1.19
C PRO A 418 -20.14 -3.23 -0.26
N ILE A 419 -19.43 -4.24 -0.76
CA ILE A 419 -19.80 -4.97 -1.96
C ILE A 419 -21.08 -5.76 -1.66
N GLY A 420 -22.01 -5.76 -2.61
CA GLY A 420 -23.17 -6.64 -2.60
C GLY A 420 -23.55 -7.04 -4.02
N LEU A 421 -23.21 -8.27 -4.40
CA LEU A 421 -23.50 -8.80 -5.73
C LEU A 421 -24.94 -9.32 -5.84
N PHE A 422 -25.55 -9.81 -4.76
CA PHE A 422 -26.96 -10.23 -4.72
C PHE A 422 -27.37 -11.06 -5.95
N ASN A 423 -28.31 -10.58 -6.77
CA ASN A 423 -28.76 -11.28 -7.98
C ASN A 423 -27.65 -11.59 -9.00
N GLU A 424 -26.50 -10.90 -8.94
CA GLU A 424 -25.38 -11.18 -9.83
C GLU A 424 -24.75 -12.56 -9.56
N ILE A 425 -24.94 -13.17 -8.37
CA ILE A 425 -24.45 -14.53 -8.09
C ILE A 425 -25.07 -15.57 -9.03
N GLN A 426 -26.32 -15.35 -9.47
CA GLN A 426 -26.96 -16.22 -10.46
C GLN A 426 -26.26 -16.18 -11.83
N LYS A 427 -25.60 -15.06 -12.16
CA LYS A 427 -24.78 -14.98 -13.37
C LYS A 427 -23.45 -15.70 -13.22
N LEU A 428 -22.88 -15.69 -12.01
CA LEU A 428 -21.67 -16.43 -11.67
C LEU A 428 -21.89 -17.95 -11.74
N LEU A 429 -23.01 -18.44 -11.23
CA LEU A 429 -23.41 -19.85 -11.35
C LEU A 429 -23.47 -20.31 -12.82
N LYS A 430 -24.07 -19.49 -13.70
CA LYS A 430 -24.19 -19.79 -15.14
C LYS A 430 -22.85 -19.93 -15.86
N VAL A 431 -21.76 -19.41 -15.30
CA VAL A 431 -20.41 -19.52 -15.87
C VAL A 431 -19.52 -20.49 -15.07
N GLY A 432 -20.12 -21.35 -14.23
CA GLY A 432 -19.42 -22.41 -13.50
C GLY A 432 -18.74 -21.98 -12.20
N ILE A 433 -19.03 -20.78 -11.68
CA ILE A 433 -18.48 -20.31 -10.41
C ILE A 433 -19.45 -20.65 -9.29
N THR A 434 -19.05 -21.53 -8.37
CA THR A 434 -19.93 -22.08 -7.32
C THR A 434 -19.48 -21.80 -5.89
N LYS A 435 -18.32 -21.14 -5.70
CA LYS A 435 -17.78 -20.77 -4.38
C LYS A 435 -17.92 -19.27 -4.14
N PHE A 436 -18.58 -18.89 -3.06
CA PHE A 436 -18.90 -17.50 -2.75
C PHE A 436 -18.31 -17.11 -1.40
N PHE A 437 -17.49 -16.07 -1.39
CA PHE A 437 -16.83 -15.56 -0.20
C PHE A 437 -17.53 -14.31 0.34
N PHE A 438 -17.74 -14.29 1.64
CA PHE A 438 -18.41 -13.24 2.41
C PHE A 438 -17.46 -12.71 3.48
N ASP A 439 -17.22 -11.40 3.50
CA ASP A 439 -16.39 -10.72 4.49
C ASP A 439 -17.30 -9.86 5.40
N LEU A 440 -17.81 -10.46 6.48
CA LEU A 440 -18.99 -9.99 7.21
C LEU A 440 -18.61 -9.22 8.47
N THR A 441 -18.66 -7.89 8.39
CA THR A 441 -18.14 -6.98 9.43
C THR A 441 -19.22 -6.30 10.26
N ASP A 442 -20.48 -6.44 9.90
CA ASP A 442 -21.55 -5.52 10.31
C ASP A 442 -22.50 -6.11 11.38
N GLY A 443 -22.12 -7.19 12.08
CA GLY A 443 -22.89 -7.77 13.19
C GLY A 443 -24.20 -8.45 12.78
N ASN A 444 -24.34 -8.79 11.49
CA ASN A 444 -25.57 -9.23 10.85
C ASN A 444 -25.36 -10.44 9.92
N ALA A 445 -24.34 -11.27 10.19
CA ALA A 445 -23.92 -12.34 9.30
C ALA A 445 -25.07 -13.29 8.92
N ALA A 446 -25.86 -13.73 9.91
CA ALA A 446 -27.01 -14.61 9.71
C ALA A 446 -28.03 -14.04 8.71
N LYS A 447 -28.36 -12.75 8.84
CA LYS A 447 -29.36 -12.08 8.01
C LYS A 447 -28.89 -11.95 6.56
N ILE A 448 -27.62 -11.59 6.37
CA ILE A 448 -27.03 -11.47 5.02
C ILE A 448 -27.03 -12.84 4.35
N LEU A 449 -26.53 -13.86 5.03
CA LEU A 449 -26.44 -15.20 4.45
C LEU A 449 -27.81 -15.80 4.13
N ALA A 450 -28.82 -15.57 4.98
CA ALA A 450 -30.20 -15.96 4.70
C ALA A 450 -30.72 -15.34 3.39
N VAL A 451 -30.47 -14.04 3.16
CA VAL A 451 -30.85 -13.37 1.91
C VAL A 451 -30.14 -14.01 0.71
N TYR A 452 -28.84 -14.31 0.80
CA TYR A 452 -28.12 -14.94 -0.30
C TYR A 452 -28.61 -16.37 -0.57
N ARG A 453 -29.01 -17.13 0.45
CA ARG A 453 -29.60 -18.46 0.27
C ARG A 453 -30.95 -18.39 -0.44
N GLU A 454 -31.79 -17.42 -0.11
CA GLU A 454 -33.03 -17.19 -0.87
C GLU A 454 -32.74 -16.89 -2.35
N ILE A 455 -31.71 -16.07 -2.62
CA ILE A 455 -31.28 -15.76 -3.98
C ILE A 455 -30.77 -16.99 -4.70
N LEU A 456 -29.96 -17.82 -4.06
CA LEU A 456 -29.48 -19.08 -4.62
C LEU A 456 -30.63 -20.06 -4.89
N GLY A 457 -31.67 -20.04 -4.04
CA GLY A 457 -32.94 -20.76 -4.25
C GLY A 457 -33.88 -20.14 -5.31
N GLY A 458 -33.43 -19.11 -6.03
CA GLY A 458 -34.17 -18.52 -7.17
C GLY A 458 -35.01 -17.28 -6.82
N LYS A 459 -35.08 -16.84 -5.56
CA LYS A 459 -35.83 -15.64 -5.19
C LYS A 459 -35.00 -14.37 -5.44
N PRO A 460 -35.49 -13.38 -6.22
CA PRO A 460 -34.72 -12.16 -6.45
C PRO A 460 -34.56 -11.33 -5.17
N ALA A 461 -33.39 -10.72 -4.98
CA ALA A 461 -33.15 -9.82 -3.87
C ALA A 461 -34.06 -8.58 -3.94
N GLN A 462 -34.67 -8.21 -2.82
CA GLN A 462 -35.46 -6.99 -2.72
C GLN A 462 -34.62 -5.73 -3.03
N LYS A 463 -35.25 -4.71 -3.63
CA LYS A 463 -34.57 -3.45 -3.98
C LYS A 463 -33.99 -2.73 -2.75
N SER A 464 -34.69 -2.78 -1.62
CA SER A 464 -34.30 -2.17 -0.33
C SER A 464 -32.91 -2.63 0.14
N VAL A 465 -32.61 -3.91 0.01
CA VAL A 465 -31.34 -4.52 0.45
C VAL A 465 -30.14 -4.01 -0.36
N ARG A 466 -30.38 -3.54 -1.59
CA ARG A 466 -29.30 -3.10 -2.51
C ARG A 466 -28.89 -1.65 -2.34
N ARG A 467 -29.70 -0.83 -1.66
CA ARG A 467 -29.57 0.65 -1.67
C ARG A 467 -28.25 1.18 -1.10
N TYR A 468 -27.59 0.40 -0.25
CA TYR A 468 -26.36 0.81 0.47
C TYR A 468 -25.13 -0.04 0.09
N HIS A 469 -25.15 -0.66 -1.09
CA HIS A 469 -24.08 -1.52 -1.57
C HIS A 469 -23.52 -1.03 -2.90
N THR A 470 -22.23 -1.27 -3.12
CA THR A 470 -21.60 -1.14 -4.43
C THR A 470 -21.46 -2.50 -5.10
N ARG A 471 -21.36 -2.53 -6.43
CA ARG A 471 -20.94 -3.71 -7.18
C ARG A 471 -19.41 -3.78 -7.36
N GLY A 472 -18.67 -2.85 -6.76
CA GLY A 472 -17.22 -2.76 -6.89
C GLY A 472 -16.78 -2.66 -8.34
N HIS A 473 -15.90 -3.56 -8.77
CA HIS A 473 -15.42 -3.64 -10.16
C HIS A 473 -16.17 -4.63 -11.04
N PHE A 474 -17.17 -5.34 -10.49
CA PHE A 474 -17.83 -6.46 -11.16
C PHE A 474 -18.33 -6.14 -12.59
N ASN A 475 -18.89 -4.95 -12.79
CA ASN A 475 -19.39 -4.51 -14.11
C ASN A 475 -18.39 -3.67 -14.90
N ARG A 476 -17.58 -2.84 -14.20
CA ARG A 476 -16.76 -1.79 -14.83
C ARG A 476 -15.32 -2.21 -15.12
N GLY A 477 -14.81 -3.23 -14.41
CA GLY A 477 -13.39 -3.59 -14.45
C GLY A 477 -12.46 -2.57 -13.81
N VAL A 478 -11.17 -2.81 -14.01
CA VAL A 478 -10.05 -1.97 -13.58
C VAL A 478 -9.10 -1.82 -14.75
N ALA A 479 -8.62 -0.60 -14.97
CA ALA A 479 -7.64 -0.28 -16.00
C ALA A 479 -6.26 -0.88 -15.68
#